data_AF-A0A6P1A1A2-F1
#
_entry.id   AF-A0A6P1A1A2-F1
#
_cell.length_a   1.000
_cell.length_b   1.000
_cell.length_c   1.000
_cell.angle_alpha   90.00
_cell.angle_beta   90.00
_cell.angle_gamma   90.00
#
_symmetry.space_group_name_H-M   'P 1'
#
loop_
_entity.id
_entity.type
_entity.pdbx_description
1 polymer ?
#
loop_
_entity_poly.entity_id
_entity_poly.type
_entity_poly.pdbx_seq_one_letter_code
_entity_poly.pdbx_strand_id
1 'polypeptide(L)'
;MVKNHCLAKSINDAGWYQFRRWLEHFGQKFSRATVAVNPAYTSQNCSQCGEIVKKSLSTRTHTCKCGCQLDRDHNAAINILERALGTVGFEVTVSRGSPLQGTGYEKKGQNLLTKAPLY
;
A
#
# COMPACT_ATOMS: atom_id res chain seq x y z
N MET A 1 -20.92 8.15 -4.97
CA MET A 1 -21.79 7.03 -5.41
C MET A 1 -20.93 5.99 -6.11
N VAL A 2 -21.04 4.71 -5.74
CA VAL A 2 -20.24 3.62 -6.35
C VAL A 2 -20.73 3.38 -7.78
N LYS A 3 -19.81 3.37 -8.76
CA LYS A 3 -20.16 3.31 -10.19
C LYS A 3 -20.52 1.91 -10.69
N ASN A 4 -20.02 0.86 -10.04
CA ASN A 4 -20.27 -0.52 -10.44
C ASN A 4 -21.47 -1.09 -9.67
N HIS A 5 -22.63 -1.20 -10.33
CA HIS A 5 -23.86 -1.67 -9.71
C HIS A 5 -23.78 -3.12 -9.20
N CYS A 6 -23.09 -4.02 -9.91
CA CYS A 6 -22.94 -5.42 -9.52
C CYS A 6 -22.05 -5.60 -8.28
N LEU A 7 -21.08 -4.70 -8.07
CA LEU A 7 -20.17 -4.73 -6.93
C LEU A 7 -20.52 -3.73 -5.83
N ALA A 8 -21.54 -2.89 -6.03
CA ALA A 8 -21.87 -1.79 -5.14
C ALA A 8 -22.16 -2.26 -3.72
N LYS A 9 -22.90 -3.37 -3.57
CA LYS A 9 -23.18 -3.95 -2.26
C LYS A 9 -21.88 -4.36 -1.55
N SER A 10 -21.09 -5.23 -2.15
CA SER A 10 -19.84 -5.71 -1.56
C SER A 10 -18.82 -4.60 -1.27
N ILE A 11 -18.78 -3.54 -2.08
CA ILE A 11 -17.91 -2.38 -1.85
C ILE A 11 -18.38 -1.57 -0.63
N ASN A 12 -19.69 -1.39 -0.46
CA ASN A 12 -20.25 -0.69 0.70
C ASN A 12 -20.11 -1.52 1.97
N ASP A 13 -20.40 -2.83 1.91
CA ASP A 13 -20.28 -3.76 3.04
C ASP A 13 -18.85 -3.82 3.60
N ALA A 14 -17.83 -3.62 2.76
CA ALA A 14 -16.43 -3.57 3.17
C ALA A 14 -16.07 -2.33 4.03
N GLY A 15 -16.87 -1.27 4.02
CA GLY A 15 -16.71 -0.14 4.94
C GLY A 15 -15.39 0.64 4.82
N TRP A 16 -14.77 0.70 3.63
CA TRP A 16 -13.42 1.25 3.41
C TRP A 16 -13.19 2.67 3.98
N TYR A 17 -14.21 3.54 3.90
CA TYR A 17 -14.13 4.89 4.48
C TYR A 17 -13.97 4.86 6.01
N GLN A 18 -14.79 4.05 6.68
CA GLN A 18 -14.73 3.91 8.14
C GLN A 18 -13.43 3.25 8.58
N PHE A 19 -12.97 2.23 7.83
CA PHE A 19 -11.67 1.61 8.07
C PHE A 19 -10.52 2.63 8.02
N ARG A 20 -10.48 3.48 6.98
CA ARG A 20 -9.48 4.54 6.87
C ARG A 20 -9.53 5.52 8.05
N ARG A 21 -10.73 5.97 8.44
CA ARG A 21 -10.89 6.89 9.58
C ARG A 21 -10.35 6.31 10.88
N TRP A 22 -10.59 5.03 11.12
CA TRP A 22 -10.05 4.35 12.29
C TRP A 22 -8.52 4.25 12.26
N LEU A 23 -7.93 3.96 11.08
CA LEU A 23 -6.47 3.97 10.93
C LEU A 23 -5.87 5.34 11.25
N GLU A 24 -6.44 6.42 10.72
CA GLU A 24 -5.97 7.79 11.00
C GLU A 24 -6.13 8.15 12.48
N HIS A 25 -7.27 7.82 13.08
CA HIS A 25 -7.54 8.07 14.49
C HIS A 25 -6.53 7.37 15.40
N PHE A 26 -6.28 6.07 15.18
CA PHE A 26 -5.30 5.32 15.96
C PHE A 26 -3.86 5.72 15.64
N GLY A 27 -3.58 6.11 14.39
CA GLY A 27 -2.30 6.70 14.00
C GLY A 27 -1.98 7.92 14.86
N GLN A 28 -2.91 8.86 14.95
CA GLN A 28 -2.77 10.04 15.82
C GLN A 28 -2.65 9.66 17.29
N LYS A 29 -3.53 8.79 17.79
CA LYS A 29 -3.55 8.36 19.19
C LYS A 29 -2.23 7.72 19.64
N PHE A 30 -1.59 6.94 18.77
CA PHE A 30 -0.35 6.23 19.07
C PHE A 30 0.90 6.89 18.47
N SER A 31 0.79 8.13 17.98
CA SER A 31 1.90 8.87 17.35
C SER A 31 2.59 8.07 16.22
N ARG A 32 1.79 7.37 15.40
CA ARG A 32 2.22 6.63 14.20
C ARG A 32 1.81 7.39 12.95
N ALA A 33 2.71 7.46 11.98
CA ALA A 33 2.41 8.04 10.68
C ALA A 33 1.50 7.09 9.86
N THR A 34 0.43 7.64 9.30
CA THR A 34 -0.46 6.93 8.37
C THR A 34 -0.43 7.65 7.03
N VAL A 35 0.01 6.96 5.98
CA VAL A 35 0.16 7.55 4.64
C VAL A 35 -0.85 6.90 3.70
N ALA A 36 -1.61 7.73 3.01
CA ALA A 36 -2.52 7.29 1.97
C ALA A 36 -1.80 7.27 0.62
N VAL A 37 -1.89 6.16 -0.09
CA VAL A 37 -1.33 6.02 -1.44
C VAL A 37 -2.43 5.82 -2.48
N ASN A 38 -2.13 6.16 -3.73
CA ASN A 38 -3.03 5.86 -4.85
C ASN A 38 -3.18 4.33 -5.00
N PRO A 39 -4.41 3.77 -4.92
CA PRO A 39 -4.63 2.33 -5.01
C PRO A 39 -4.64 1.80 -6.46
N ALA A 40 -4.59 2.68 -7.48
CA ALA A 40 -4.70 2.26 -8.87
C ALA A 40 -3.55 1.32 -9.27
N TYR A 41 -3.89 0.22 -9.93
CA TYR A 41 -2.96 -0.79 -10.46
C TYR A 41 -2.05 -1.52 -9.45
N THR A 42 -2.22 -1.33 -8.13
CA THR A 42 -1.37 -1.98 -7.11
C THR A 42 -1.44 -3.51 -7.19
N SER A 43 -2.62 -4.06 -7.48
CA SER A 43 -2.80 -5.50 -7.66
C SER A 43 -2.41 -6.00 -9.05
N GLN A 44 -2.11 -5.13 -10.03
CA GLN A 44 -1.79 -5.53 -11.40
C GLN A 44 -0.30 -5.36 -11.72
N ASN A 45 0.33 -4.28 -11.26
CA ASN A 45 1.75 -4.04 -11.44
C ASN A 45 2.56 -5.12 -10.73
N CYS A 46 3.53 -5.72 -11.40
CA CYS A 46 4.45 -6.64 -10.76
C CYS A 46 5.39 -5.87 -9.83
N SER A 47 5.46 -6.26 -8.55
CA SER A 47 6.39 -5.64 -7.60
C SER A 47 7.87 -5.89 -7.91
N GLN A 48 8.17 -6.87 -8.77
CA GLN A 48 9.54 -7.18 -9.15
C GLN A 48 10.01 -6.45 -10.41
N CYS A 49 9.14 -6.23 -11.40
CA CYS A 49 9.54 -5.69 -12.70
C CYS A 49 8.68 -4.53 -13.21
N GLY A 50 7.66 -4.11 -12.47
CA GLY A 50 6.77 -3.00 -12.85
C GLY A 50 5.73 -3.31 -13.93
N GLU A 51 5.86 -4.43 -14.64
CA GLU A 51 4.96 -4.81 -15.76
C GLU A 51 3.50 -4.99 -15.30
N ILE A 52 2.56 -4.59 -16.15
CA ILE A 52 1.12 -4.69 -15.84
C ILE A 52 0.61 -6.08 -16.21
N VAL A 53 0.26 -6.87 -15.20
CA VAL A 53 -0.41 -8.16 -15.38
C VAL A 53 -1.92 -7.99 -15.18
N LYS A 54 -2.65 -7.87 -16.30
CA LYS A 54 -4.12 -7.83 -16.29
C LYS A 54 -4.67 -9.15 -15.73
N LYS A 55 -5.61 -9.04 -14.79
CA LYS A 55 -6.20 -10.18 -14.08
C LYS A 55 -7.64 -9.87 -13.69
N SER A 56 -8.48 -10.90 -13.56
CA SER A 56 -9.85 -10.74 -13.06
C SER A 56 -9.85 -10.61 -11.54
N LEU A 57 -11.00 -10.21 -10.96
CA LEU A 57 -11.17 -10.16 -9.50
C LEU A 57 -11.05 -11.53 -8.83
N SER A 58 -11.34 -12.62 -9.56
CA SER A 58 -11.25 -14.00 -9.06
C SER A 58 -9.82 -14.54 -9.02
N THR A 59 -8.89 -13.97 -9.80
CA THR A 59 -7.48 -14.40 -9.78
C THR A 59 -6.83 -14.02 -8.45
N ARG A 60 -6.39 -15.02 -7.67
CA ARG A 60 -5.72 -14.84 -6.37
C ARG A 60 -4.19 -14.92 -6.43
N THR A 61 -3.64 -15.58 -7.44
CA THR A 61 -2.18 -15.66 -7.63
C THR A 61 -1.71 -14.61 -8.64
N HIS A 62 -0.66 -13.87 -8.31
CA HIS A 62 0.08 -13.05 -9.26
C HIS A 62 1.17 -13.90 -9.90
N THR A 63 1.05 -14.14 -11.20
CA THR A 63 2.09 -14.78 -12.01
C THR A 63 2.54 -13.78 -13.07
N CYS A 64 3.80 -13.38 -13.04
CA CYS A 64 4.40 -12.47 -14.01
C CYS A 64 5.39 -13.20 -14.92
N LYS A 65 5.56 -12.68 -16.15
CA LYS A 65 6.56 -13.19 -17.11
C LYS A 65 8.00 -13.07 -16.62
N CYS A 66 8.27 -12.17 -15.66
CA CYS A 66 9.59 -12.02 -15.05
C CYS A 66 9.94 -13.14 -14.04
N GLY A 67 9.06 -14.14 -13.85
CA GLY A 67 9.24 -15.23 -12.90
C GLY A 67 8.69 -14.95 -11.49
N CYS A 68 8.14 -13.76 -11.24
CA CYS A 68 7.51 -13.43 -9.97
C CYS A 68 6.18 -14.21 -9.81
N GLN A 69 6.11 -15.06 -8.79
CA GLN A 69 4.90 -15.80 -8.41
C GLN A 69 4.62 -15.65 -6.92
N LEU A 70 3.53 -14.96 -6.58
CA LEU A 70 3.15 -14.70 -5.19
C LEU A 70 1.64 -14.40 -5.08
N ASP A 71 1.11 -14.36 -3.86
CA ASP A 71 -0.29 -14.00 -3.64
C ASP A 71 -0.57 -12.57 -4.14
N ARG A 72 -1.70 -12.35 -4.82
CA ARG A 72 -2.04 -11.07 -5.43
C ARG A 72 -2.10 -9.94 -4.40
N ASP A 73 -2.60 -10.21 -3.22
CA ASP A 73 -2.76 -9.20 -2.18
C ASP A 73 -1.39 -8.93 -1.52
N HIS A 74 -0.51 -9.94 -1.43
CA HIS A 74 0.90 -9.74 -1.06
C HIS A 74 1.66 -8.87 -2.08
N ASN A 75 1.46 -9.10 -3.39
CA ASN A 75 2.00 -8.24 -4.46
C ASN A 75 1.58 -6.78 -4.27
N ALA A 76 0.27 -6.60 -4.03
CA ALA A 76 -0.32 -5.28 -3.86
C ALA A 76 0.24 -4.57 -2.62
N ALA A 77 0.46 -5.30 -1.52
CA ALA A 77 1.06 -4.76 -0.30
C ALA A 77 2.49 -4.24 -0.54
N ILE A 78 3.32 -4.98 -1.29
CA ILE A 78 4.68 -4.53 -1.65
C ILE A 78 4.62 -3.24 -2.48
N ASN A 79 3.76 -3.19 -3.50
CA ASN A 79 3.58 -1.99 -4.32
C ASN A 79 3.06 -0.78 -3.51
N ILE A 80 2.18 -1.03 -2.53
CA ILE A 80 1.66 0.02 -1.63
C ILE A 80 2.79 0.56 -0.76
N LEU A 81 3.63 -0.32 -0.21
CA LEU A 81 4.79 0.06 0.59
C LEU A 81 5.75 0.92 -0.22
N GLU A 82 6.12 0.49 -1.43
CA GLU A 82 7.05 1.21 -2.30
C GLU A 82 6.53 2.62 -2.65
N ARG A 83 5.23 2.75 -2.96
CA ARG A 83 4.59 4.07 -3.18
C ARG A 83 4.56 4.94 -1.93
N ALA A 84 4.31 4.35 -0.77
CA ALA A 84 4.28 5.08 0.49
C ALA A 84 5.67 5.64 0.81
N LEU A 85 6.72 4.82 0.65
CA LEU A 85 8.12 5.20 0.83
C LEU A 85 8.53 6.33 -0.10
N GLY A 86 8.16 6.26 -1.38
CA GLY A 86 8.38 7.34 -2.34
C GLY A 86 7.67 8.65 -1.97
N THR A 87 6.52 8.58 -1.29
CA THR A 87 5.78 9.76 -0.83
C THR A 87 6.46 10.44 0.37
N VAL A 88 7.09 9.66 1.25
CA VAL A 88 7.77 10.18 2.45
C VAL A 88 9.24 10.52 2.23
N GLY A 89 9.76 10.34 1.01
CA GLY A 89 11.16 10.61 0.67
C GLY A 89 12.15 9.66 1.34
N PHE A 90 11.70 8.48 1.78
CA PHE A 90 12.57 7.45 2.34
C PHE A 90 12.90 6.43 1.25
N GLU A 91 14.18 6.33 0.89
CA GLU A 91 14.68 5.21 0.09
C GLU A 91 15.00 4.05 1.03
N VAL A 92 14.22 2.97 0.96
CA VAL A 92 14.56 1.72 1.64
C VAL A 92 15.22 0.80 0.62
N THR A 93 16.51 0.56 0.76
CA THR A 93 17.18 -0.53 0.05
C THR A 93 16.69 -1.85 0.65
N VAL A 94 15.62 -2.42 0.08
CA VAL A 94 15.14 -3.75 0.50
C VAL A 94 16.12 -4.79 -0.03
N SER A 95 17.17 -5.09 0.76
CA SER A 95 17.99 -6.28 0.55
C SER A 95 17.10 -7.51 0.76
N ARG A 96 16.66 -8.10 -0.34
CA ARG A 96 15.89 -9.36 -0.38
C ARG A 96 16.78 -10.50 0.11
N GLY A 97 16.87 -10.66 1.42
CA GLY A 97 17.59 -11.76 2.06
C GLY A 97 17.67 -11.58 3.58
N SER A 98 16.97 -12.46 4.30
CA SER A 98 17.08 -12.81 5.74
C SER A 98 15.79 -12.59 6.56
N PRO A 99 15.45 -13.50 7.50
CA PRO A 99 14.24 -13.42 8.31
C PRO A 99 14.32 -12.27 9.32
N LEU A 100 13.14 -11.74 9.66
CA LEU A 100 12.92 -10.62 10.58
C LEU A 100 13.69 -10.79 11.90
N GLN A 101 14.79 -10.06 12.04
CA GLN A 101 15.32 -9.66 13.34
C GLN A 101 15.32 -8.13 13.36
N GLY A 102 14.60 -7.60 14.36
CA GLY A 102 14.25 -6.19 14.45
C GLY A 102 15.47 -5.30 14.33
N THR A 103 15.39 -4.34 13.42
CA THR A 103 16.35 -3.25 13.35
C THR A 103 15.70 -1.98 13.89
N GLY A 104 16.35 -1.41 14.89
CA GLY A 104 15.93 -0.19 15.57
C GLY A 104 15.81 0.99 14.61
N TYR A 105 14.81 1.82 14.89
CA TYR A 105 14.64 3.13 14.26
C TYR A 105 15.62 4.12 14.88
N GLU A 106 16.73 4.39 14.20
CA GLU A 106 17.62 5.50 14.56
C GLU A 106 17.13 6.76 13.82
N LYS A 107 16.55 7.69 14.58
CA LYS A 107 16.04 8.96 14.07
C LYS A 107 17.22 9.87 13.74
N LYS A 108 17.60 9.99 12.46
CA LYS A 108 18.28 11.21 12.00
C LYS A 108 17.20 12.27 11.80
N GLY A 109 17.18 13.22 12.72
CA GLY A 109 16.20 14.27 12.79
C GLY A 109 16.10 15.06 11.49
N GLN A 110 14.88 15.37 11.10
CA GLN A 110 14.53 16.52 10.27
C GLN A 110 13.08 16.91 10.56
N ASN A 111 12.90 18.22 10.67
CA ASN A 111 11.83 18.91 11.36
C ASN A 111 10.44 18.71 10.74
N LEU A 112 9.45 18.44 11.60
CA LEU A 112 8.04 18.62 11.31
C LEU A 112 7.78 20.11 11.07
N LEU A 113 7.44 20.49 9.84
CA LEU A 113 6.64 21.69 9.59
C LEU A 113 5.59 21.39 8.51
N THR A 114 4.39 21.11 9.02
CA THR A 114 3.06 21.58 8.58
C THR A 114 2.91 22.26 7.20
N LYS A 115 1.78 21.91 6.57
CA LYS A 115 0.98 22.63 5.55
C LYS A 115 1.10 22.08 4.12
N ALA A 116 0.12 21.25 3.76
CA ALA A 116 -0.45 21.28 2.42
C ALA A 116 -1.96 21.53 2.58
N PRO A 117 -2.54 22.53 1.89
CA PRO A 117 -3.93 22.91 2.06
C PRO A 117 -4.84 21.84 1.45
N LEU A 118 -5.90 21.52 2.18
CA LEU A 118 -7.03 20.78 1.67
C LEU A 118 -7.76 21.68 0.66
N TYR A 119 -7.73 21.31 -0.61
CA TYR A 119 -8.81 21.53 -1.57
C TYR A 119 -9.01 20.24 -2.35
#